data_AF-A0AA36K9F4-F1
#
_entry.id   AF-A0AA36K9F4-F1
#
_cell.length_a   1.000
_cell.length_b   1.000
_cell.length_c   1.000
_cell.angle_alpha   90.00
_cell.angle_beta   90.00
_cell.angle_gamma   90.00
#
_symmetry.space_group_name_H-M   'P 1'
#
loop_
_entity.id
_entity.type
_entity.pdbx_description
1 polymer ?
#
loop_
_entity_poly.entity_id
_entity_poly.type
_entity_poly.pdbx_seq_one_letter_code
_entity_poly.pdbx_strand_id
1 'polypeptide(L)'
;MIIVSALIPCSFILISIIKFIFTKQWYDWQFNSGTIRIYDSVIVPLFFFLIFLKNNKYPHIDYFYPITIFFFSLAWFFDGARSALFAIITGLIIFFLLSKENRKLVLKIFLYIFSAFIVYKGTAYFADKNTMTVMRSGTSLRAEMWHFVFEQWKQHPFSGVGGGYLSRIQYQYGHHIHNLYLRLIFEWGAIGCIFLVWMTYQLVKLFLNKGSLPIAKAGVAAILIDAMFSGSMVYPTSQIACIFFIAFAFSQRKVASSSQFSFLSTKVLISLWGALFLYITITYLGQDLMCWGCSSYVGRMAPNFWEYGGTEHLIPTTQIP
;
A
#
# COMPACT_ATOMS: atom_id res chain seq x y z
N MET A 1 2.56 -14.18 12.40
CA MET A 1 3.67 -13.21 12.43
C MET A 1 3.35 -11.92 11.67
N ILE A 2 3.02 -11.95 10.37
CA ILE A 2 2.77 -10.73 9.55
C ILE A 2 1.75 -9.74 10.17
N ILE A 3 0.62 -10.23 10.69
CA ILE A 3 -0.39 -9.37 11.33
C ILE A 3 0.12 -8.80 12.66
N VAL A 4 0.85 -9.61 13.44
CA VAL A 4 1.44 -9.17 14.71
C VAL A 4 2.53 -8.13 14.46
N SER A 5 3.33 -8.26 13.40
CA SER A 5 4.32 -7.24 13.03
C SER A 5 3.69 -5.92 12.59
N ALA A 6 2.46 -5.93 12.08
CA ALA A 6 1.75 -4.69 11.73
C ALA A 6 1.10 -3.99 12.93
N LEU A 7 0.99 -4.68 14.07
CA LEU A 7 0.63 -4.05 15.35
C LEU A 7 1.80 -3.26 15.95
N ILE A 8 3.06 -3.57 15.57
CA ILE A 8 4.24 -2.89 16.11
C ILE A 8 4.21 -1.38 15.81
N PRO A 9 3.98 -0.91 14.56
CA PRO A 9 3.81 0.52 14.29
C PRO A 9 2.63 1.14 15.03
N CYS A 10 1.52 0.39 15.17
CA CYS A 10 0.32 0.88 15.88
C CYS A 10 0.56 1.00 17.39
N SER A 11 1.54 0.29 17.96
CA SER A 11 1.89 0.40 19.38
C SER A 11 2.46 1.77 19.75
N PHE A 12 3.04 2.52 18.80
CA PHE A 12 3.50 3.90 19.01
C PHE A 12 2.35 4.88 19.29
N ILE A 13 1.11 4.52 18.96
CA ILE A 13 -0.07 5.29 19.37
C ILE A 13 -0.17 5.35 20.90
N LEU A 14 0.23 4.29 21.62
CA LEU A 14 0.22 4.29 23.09
C LEU A 14 1.17 5.34 23.65
N ILE A 15 2.36 5.48 23.08
CA ILE A 15 3.33 6.51 23.47
C ILE A 15 2.72 7.91 23.27
N SER A 16 1.96 8.08 22.19
CA SER A 16 1.30 9.33 21.85
C SER A 16 0.16 9.67 22.79
N ILE A 17 -0.65 8.67 23.15
CA ILE A 17 -1.70 8.80 24.17
C ILE A 17 -1.08 9.14 25.53
N ILE A 18 -0.03 8.44 25.94
CA ILE A 18 0.67 8.70 27.21
C ILE A 18 1.19 10.13 27.25
N LYS A 19 1.93 10.56 26.21
CA LYS A 19 2.45 11.93 26.13
C LYS A 19 1.32 12.96 26.13
N PHE A 20 0.23 12.68 25.41
CA PHE A 20 -0.95 13.53 25.40
C PHE A 20 -1.57 13.69 26.80
N ILE A 21 -1.70 12.61 27.57
CA ILE A 21 -2.23 12.67 28.95
C ILE A 21 -1.36 13.55 29.85
N PHE A 22 -0.03 13.40 29.79
CA PHE A 22 0.88 14.12 30.69
C PHE A 22 1.17 15.56 30.27
N THR A 23 1.15 15.86 28.97
CA THR A 23 1.64 17.14 28.45
C THR A 23 0.59 17.94 27.69
N LYS A 24 -0.62 17.38 27.48
CA LYS A 24 -1.66 17.89 26.56
C LYS A 24 -1.18 18.13 25.12
N GLN A 25 0.01 17.64 24.78
CA GLN A 25 0.58 17.69 23.45
C GLN A 25 0.47 16.31 22.81
N TRP A 26 -0.08 16.28 21.59
CA TRP A 26 -0.02 15.08 20.80
C TRP A 26 1.42 14.85 20.33
N TYR A 27 1.97 13.67 20.60
CA TYR A 27 3.26 13.33 20.02
C TYR A 27 3.06 13.04 18.54
N ASP A 28 3.74 13.77 17.68
CA ASP A 28 3.74 13.47 16.26
C ASP A 28 4.84 12.48 15.88
N TRP A 29 4.76 11.25 16.39
CA TRP A 29 5.53 10.10 15.88
C TRP A 29 5.37 9.90 14.36
N GLN A 30 4.31 10.51 13.80
CA GLN A 30 3.89 10.52 12.40
C GLN A 30 4.64 11.49 11.48
N PHE A 31 5.35 12.50 12.03
CA PHE A 31 6.04 13.51 11.20
C PHE A 31 7.44 13.11 10.73
N ASN A 32 7.98 11.99 11.21
CA ASN A 32 9.12 11.37 10.54
C ASN A 32 8.62 10.63 9.30
N SER A 33 8.97 11.15 8.13
CA SER A 33 8.71 10.55 6.81
C SER A 33 9.10 9.07 6.71
N GLY A 34 9.97 8.59 7.60
CA GLY A 34 10.42 7.21 7.68
C GLY A 34 9.51 6.21 8.41
N THR A 35 8.47 6.61 9.15
CA THR A 35 7.84 5.68 10.13
C THR A 35 6.35 5.32 9.99
N ILE A 36 5.46 6.16 9.43
CA ILE A 36 4.01 5.80 9.44
C ILE A 36 3.22 5.98 8.14
N ARG A 37 3.47 7.01 7.31
CA ARG A 37 2.68 7.21 6.07
C ARG A 37 2.81 6.04 5.09
N ILE A 38 3.93 5.32 5.16
CA ILE A 38 4.17 4.09 4.40
C ILE A 38 3.31 2.94 4.94
N TYR A 39 3.03 2.91 6.24
CA TYR A 39 2.29 1.87 6.93
C TYR A 39 0.78 1.96 6.77
N ASP A 40 0.19 3.14 6.54
CA ASP A 40 -1.25 3.30 6.31
C ASP A 40 -1.80 2.32 5.26
N SER A 41 -1.10 2.24 4.13
CA SER A 41 -1.43 1.34 3.03
C SER A 41 -1.06 -0.12 3.31
N VAL A 42 -0.12 -0.40 4.23
CA VAL A 42 0.18 -1.76 4.70
C VAL A 42 -1.00 -2.31 5.49
N ILE A 43 -1.69 -1.45 6.26
CA ILE A 43 -2.81 -1.88 7.09
C ILE A 43 -3.99 -2.36 6.22
N VAL A 44 -4.20 -1.81 5.01
CA VAL A 44 -5.31 -2.18 4.12
C VAL A 44 -5.39 -3.70 3.85
N PRO A 45 -4.39 -4.36 3.24
CA PRO A 45 -4.42 -5.82 3.03
C PRO A 45 -4.47 -6.61 4.34
N LEU A 46 -3.80 -6.13 5.40
CA LEU A 46 -3.73 -6.83 6.68
C LEU A 46 -5.05 -6.79 7.45
N PHE A 47 -5.83 -5.72 7.30
CA PHE A 47 -7.17 -5.60 7.84
C PHE A 47 -8.09 -6.69 7.30
N PHE A 48 -8.08 -6.93 5.98
CA PHE A 48 -8.87 -8.00 5.38
C PHE A 48 -8.33 -9.39 5.72
N PHE A 49 -7.01 -9.55 5.88
CA PHE A 49 -6.44 -10.81 6.39
C PHE A 49 -6.88 -11.10 7.83
N LEU A 50 -6.94 -10.09 8.69
CA LEU A 50 -7.41 -10.23 10.06
C LEU A 50 -8.87 -10.70 10.10
N ILE A 51 -9.73 -10.11 9.26
CA ILE A 51 -11.14 -10.55 9.13
C ILE A 51 -11.20 -11.99 8.61
N PHE A 52 -10.35 -12.36 7.65
CA PHE A 52 -10.25 -13.75 7.18
C PHE A 52 -9.89 -14.71 8.33
N LEU A 53 -8.88 -14.40 9.13
CA LEU A 53 -8.50 -15.24 10.27
C LEU A 53 -9.62 -15.34 11.31
N LYS A 54 -10.32 -14.23 11.58
CA LYS A 54 -11.47 -14.18 12.47
C LYS A 54 -12.62 -15.07 11.97
N ASN A 55 -12.92 -15.04 10.68
CA ASN A 55 -13.96 -15.90 10.09
C ASN A 55 -13.61 -17.39 10.14
N ASN A 56 -12.32 -17.72 10.02
CA ASN A 56 -11.84 -19.10 10.11
C ASN A 56 -11.59 -19.58 11.55
N LYS A 57 -12.00 -18.79 12.56
CA LYS A 57 -11.89 -19.13 13.99
C LYS A 57 -10.47 -19.52 14.41
N TYR A 58 -9.46 -18.85 13.86
CA TYR A 58 -8.08 -19.09 14.28
C TYR A 58 -7.91 -18.83 15.78
N PRO A 59 -7.13 -19.65 16.51
CA PRO A 59 -6.94 -19.50 17.95
C PRO A 59 -6.51 -18.09 18.34
N HIS A 60 -7.03 -17.60 19.46
CA HIS A 60 -6.74 -16.30 20.07
C HIS A 60 -7.14 -15.05 19.26
N ILE A 61 -7.43 -15.14 17.96
CA ILE A 61 -7.82 -13.98 17.13
C ILE A 61 -9.06 -13.28 17.68
N ASP A 62 -9.99 -14.03 18.28
CA ASP A 62 -11.23 -13.49 18.85
C ASP A 62 -11.00 -12.43 19.94
N TYR A 63 -9.92 -12.55 20.71
CA TYR A 63 -9.57 -11.61 21.77
C TYR A 63 -8.84 -10.38 21.20
N PHE A 64 -7.96 -10.60 20.22
CA PHE A 64 -7.10 -9.53 19.68
C PHE A 64 -7.74 -8.71 18.56
N TYR A 65 -8.70 -9.26 17.81
CA TYR A 65 -9.26 -8.58 16.64
C TYR A 65 -9.94 -7.23 16.97
N PRO A 66 -10.75 -7.06 18.04
CA PRO A 66 -11.43 -5.79 18.29
C PRO A 66 -10.43 -4.68 18.57
N ILE A 67 -9.43 -4.99 19.39
CA ILE A 67 -8.34 -4.09 19.78
C ILE A 67 -7.56 -3.70 18.53
N THR A 68 -7.20 -4.67 17.69
CA THR A 68 -6.44 -4.41 16.45
C THR A 68 -7.20 -3.50 15.49
N ILE A 69 -8.48 -3.79 15.23
CA ILE A 69 -9.33 -2.97 14.34
C ILE A 69 -9.46 -1.55 14.89
N PHE A 70 -9.63 -1.40 16.19
CA PHE A 70 -9.69 -0.10 16.85
C PHE A 70 -8.39 0.70 16.65
N PHE A 71 -7.23 0.10 16.92
CA PHE A 71 -5.93 0.78 16.76
C PHE A 71 -5.60 1.08 15.30
N PHE A 72 -5.90 0.18 14.37
CA PHE A 72 -5.77 0.43 12.93
C PHE A 72 -6.62 1.63 12.50
N SER A 73 -7.86 1.69 12.97
CA SER A 73 -8.77 2.81 12.69
C SER A 73 -8.24 4.12 13.27
N LEU A 74 -7.75 4.06 14.51
CA LEU A 74 -7.19 5.20 15.20
C LEU A 74 -5.93 5.73 14.48
N ALA A 75 -5.06 4.83 14.00
CA ALA A 75 -3.89 5.16 13.19
C ALA A 75 -4.29 5.97 11.94
N TRP A 76 -5.25 5.45 11.17
CA TRP A 76 -5.71 6.12 9.95
C TRP A 76 -6.32 7.50 10.21
N PHE A 77 -7.04 7.68 11.31
CA PHE A 77 -7.59 8.99 11.67
C PHE A 77 -6.50 9.98 12.09
N PHE A 78 -5.50 9.56 12.86
CA PHE A 78 -4.42 10.46 13.25
C PHE A 78 -3.47 10.80 12.10
N ASP A 79 -3.19 9.87 11.18
CA ASP A 79 -2.32 10.17 10.01
C ASP A 79 -3.08 10.92 8.89
N GLY A 80 -4.41 10.94 8.94
CA GLY A 80 -5.22 11.53 7.87
C GLY A 80 -5.24 10.67 6.61
N ALA A 81 -5.20 9.35 6.79
CA ALA A 81 -5.13 8.29 5.78
C ALA A 81 -6.43 8.13 4.97
N ARG A 82 -6.91 9.21 4.35
CA ARG A 82 -8.22 9.28 3.67
C ARG A 82 -8.41 8.20 2.59
N SER A 83 -7.34 7.91 1.85
CA SER A 83 -7.33 6.85 0.83
C SER A 83 -7.59 5.46 1.43
N ALA A 84 -6.81 5.11 2.46
CA ALA A 84 -6.92 3.81 3.13
C ALA A 84 -8.30 3.66 3.79
N LEU A 85 -8.81 4.69 4.47
CA LEU A 85 -10.16 4.67 5.04
C LEU A 85 -11.24 4.44 3.97
N PHE A 86 -11.16 5.16 2.85
CA PHE A 86 -12.09 5.01 1.74
C PHE A 86 -12.05 3.58 1.14
N ALA A 87 -10.84 3.04 0.96
CA ALA A 87 -10.63 1.67 0.49
C ALA A 87 -11.22 0.62 1.44
N ILE A 88 -10.97 0.76 2.75
CA ILE A 88 -11.50 -0.14 3.80
C ILE A 88 -13.02 -0.10 3.84
N ILE A 89 -13.62 1.09 3.87
CA ILE A 89 -15.08 1.25 3.89
C ILE A 89 -15.69 0.61 2.65
N THR A 90 -15.12 0.86 1.47
CA THR A 90 -15.64 0.28 0.22
C THR A 90 -15.51 -1.24 0.21
N GLY A 91 -14.37 -1.79 0.63
CA GLY A 91 -14.19 -3.24 0.75
C GLY A 91 -15.12 -3.87 1.79
N LEU A 92 -15.38 -3.21 2.92
CA LEU A 92 -16.37 -3.68 3.91
C LEU A 92 -17.80 -3.69 3.36
N ILE A 93 -18.18 -2.67 2.58
CA ILE A 93 -19.48 -2.65 1.87
C ILE A 93 -19.57 -3.82 0.90
N ILE A 94 -18.54 -4.06 0.08
CA ILE A 94 -18.49 -5.21 -0.82
C ILE A 94 -18.62 -6.51 -0.03
N PHE A 95 -17.89 -6.66 1.09
CA PHE A 95 -17.96 -7.84 1.92
C PHE A 95 -19.36 -8.06 2.53
N PHE A 96 -20.00 -6.99 2.99
CA PHE A 96 -21.37 -6.99 3.53
C PHE A 96 -22.41 -7.44 2.48
N LEU A 97 -22.22 -7.01 1.23
CA LEU A 97 -23.10 -7.38 0.11
C LEU A 97 -22.89 -8.83 -0.31
N LEU A 98 -21.63 -9.30 -0.37
CA LEU A 98 -21.28 -10.64 -0.84
C LEU A 98 -21.46 -11.74 0.21
N SER A 99 -21.39 -11.44 1.51
CA SER A 99 -21.46 -12.43 2.58
C SER A 99 -22.57 -12.13 3.59
N LYS A 100 -23.76 -12.72 3.37
CA LYS A 100 -24.92 -12.54 4.25
C LYS A 100 -24.63 -12.97 5.70
N GLU A 101 -23.87 -14.05 5.88
CA GLU A 101 -23.52 -14.61 7.20
C GLU A 101 -22.64 -13.66 8.03
N ASN A 102 -21.77 -12.89 7.38
CA ASN A 102 -20.80 -12.03 8.06
C ASN A 102 -21.30 -10.59 8.28
N ARG A 103 -22.57 -10.28 7.97
CA ARG A 103 -23.11 -8.91 8.12
C ARG A 103 -23.01 -8.38 9.55
N LYS A 104 -23.30 -9.22 10.55
CA LYS A 104 -23.17 -8.85 11.97
C LYS A 104 -21.71 -8.52 12.34
N LEU A 105 -20.74 -9.25 11.78
CA LEU A 105 -19.33 -8.98 11.99
C LEU A 105 -18.95 -7.61 11.39
N VAL A 106 -19.39 -7.33 10.16
CA VAL A 106 -19.12 -6.03 9.51
C VAL A 106 -19.71 -4.87 10.31
N LEU A 107 -20.93 -4.99 10.82
CA LEU A 107 -21.53 -3.96 11.67
C LEU A 107 -20.72 -3.72 12.96
N LYS A 108 -20.20 -4.79 13.60
CA LYS A 108 -19.29 -4.64 14.75
C LYS A 108 -18.00 -3.91 14.38
N ILE A 109 -17.43 -4.20 13.20
CA ILE A 109 -16.25 -3.51 12.69
C ILE A 109 -16.53 -2.01 12.51
N PHE A 110 -17.69 -1.64 11.94
CA PHE A 110 -18.10 -0.24 11.85
C PHE A 110 -18.24 0.43 13.22
N LEU A 111 -18.75 -0.28 14.23
CA LEU A 111 -18.78 0.24 15.60
C LEU A 111 -17.36 0.50 16.15
N TYR A 112 -16.40 -0.38 15.89
CA TYR A 112 -15.01 -0.16 16.30
C TYR A 112 -14.37 1.04 15.58
N ILE A 113 -14.57 1.15 14.26
CA ILE A 113 -14.11 2.32 13.48
C ILE A 113 -14.73 3.60 14.03
N PHE A 114 -16.04 3.59 14.31
CA PHE A 114 -16.75 4.74 14.87
C PHE A 114 -16.25 5.10 16.28
N SER A 115 -15.98 4.11 17.13
CA SER A 115 -15.41 4.36 18.46
C SER A 115 -14.01 4.97 18.38
N ALA A 116 -13.17 4.54 17.44
CA ALA A 116 -11.86 5.13 17.19
C ALA A 116 -11.99 6.57 16.70
N PHE A 117 -13.00 6.86 15.87
CA PHE A 117 -13.31 8.22 15.43
C PHE A 117 -13.70 9.14 16.59
N ILE A 118 -14.52 8.65 17.54
CA ILE A 118 -14.88 9.42 18.75
C ILE A 118 -13.62 9.76 19.56
N VAL A 119 -12.74 8.78 19.78
CA VAL A 119 -11.48 9.00 20.52
C VAL A 119 -10.61 10.03 19.79
N TYR A 120 -10.41 9.87 18.49
CA TYR A 120 -9.69 10.84 17.66
C TYR A 120 -10.26 12.26 17.80
N LYS A 121 -11.59 12.42 17.68
CA LYS A 121 -12.26 13.72 17.82
C LYS A 121 -12.15 14.29 19.23
N GLY A 122 -12.24 13.45 20.25
CA GLY A 122 -12.03 13.85 21.64
C GLY A 122 -10.61 14.37 21.86
N THR A 123 -9.59 13.65 21.40
CA THR A 123 -8.20 14.09 21.47
C THR A 123 -8.01 15.44 20.76
N ALA A 124 -8.54 15.60 19.55
CA ALA A 124 -8.44 16.86 18.81
C ALA A 124 -9.14 18.04 19.52
N TYR A 125 -10.21 17.79 20.27
CA TYR A 125 -10.92 18.82 21.04
C TYR A 125 -10.14 19.27 22.29
N PHE A 126 -9.46 18.34 22.97
CA PHE A 126 -8.72 18.61 24.20
C PHE A 126 -7.24 18.98 24.00
N ALA A 127 -6.73 18.95 22.76
CA ALA A 127 -5.34 19.29 22.46
C ALA A 127 -5.12 20.81 22.44
N ASP A 128 -4.13 21.28 23.20
CA ASP A 128 -3.86 22.73 23.33
C ASP A 128 -3.19 23.31 22.06
N LYS A 129 -2.37 22.52 21.31
CA LYS A 129 -1.74 22.86 20.01
C LYS A 129 -1.37 21.60 19.19
N ASN A 130 -1.21 21.74 17.87
CA ASN A 130 -0.61 20.78 16.92
C ASN A 130 -1.20 19.36 16.90
N THR A 131 -2.50 19.22 16.64
CA THR A 131 -3.00 17.94 16.13
C THR A 131 -3.14 18.02 14.62
N MET A 132 -2.39 17.20 13.87
CA MET A 132 -2.74 16.99 12.47
C MET A 132 -4.18 16.49 12.39
N THR A 133 -5.00 17.19 11.64
CA THR A 133 -6.38 16.82 11.43
C THR A 133 -6.55 16.08 10.11
N VAL A 134 -7.48 15.12 10.05
CA VAL A 134 -7.99 14.54 8.79
C VAL A 134 -8.54 15.64 7.89
N MET A 135 -9.11 16.69 8.52
CA MET A 135 -9.60 17.88 7.86
C MET A 135 -8.47 18.89 7.63
N ARG A 136 -7.70 18.68 6.56
CA ARG A 136 -6.73 19.68 6.07
C ARG A 136 -7.39 20.59 5.03
N SER A 137 -7.24 21.90 5.23
CA SER A 137 -7.52 22.90 4.20
C SER A 137 -6.35 22.93 3.20
N GLY A 138 -6.49 22.29 2.05
CA GLY A 138 -5.49 22.28 0.99
C GLY A 138 -5.78 21.24 -0.09
N THR A 139 -5.34 21.52 -1.32
CA THR A 139 -5.41 20.55 -2.42
C THR A 139 -4.26 19.55 -2.26
N SER A 140 -4.46 18.30 -2.67
CA SER A 140 -3.37 17.31 -2.67
C SER A 140 -2.40 17.48 -3.85
N LEU A 141 -2.57 18.55 -4.65
CA LEU A 141 -1.89 18.82 -5.93
C LEU A 141 -1.91 17.64 -6.93
N ARG A 142 -2.86 16.72 -6.75
CA ARG A 142 -2.97 15.48 -7.53
C ARG A 142 -3.51 15.75 -8.92
N ALA A 143 -4.44 16.69 -9.05
CA ALA A 143 -5.05 17.02 -10.34
C ALA A 143 -3.99 17.62 -11.29
N GLU A 144 -3.15 18.50 -10.77
CA GLU A 144 -2.03 19.14 -11.43
C GLU A 144 -0.99 18.11 -11.86
N MET A 145 -0.66 17.16 -10.97
CA MET A 145 0.23 16.06 -11.31
C MET A 145 -0.36 15.12 -12.36
N TRP A 146 -1.64 14.76 -12.26
CA TRP A 146 -2.32 13.89 -13.23
C TRP A 146 -2.43 14.55 -14.60
N HIS A 147 -2.71 15.86 -14.63
CA HIS A 147 -2.69 16.64 -15.86
C HIS A 147 -1.31 16.64 -16.50
N PHE A 148 -0.26 16.95 -15.73
CA PHE A 148 1.13 16.89 -16.22
C PHE A 148 1.47 15.52 -16.81
N VAL A 149 1.18 14.45 -16.06
CA VAL A 149 1.41 13.05 -16.46
C VAL A 149 0.66 12.71 -17.76
N PHE A 150 -0.57 13.20 -17.91
CA PHE A 150 -1.35 13.02 -19.14
C PHE A 150 -0.72 13.77 -20.34
N GLU A 151 -0.28 15.01 -20.15
CA GLU A 151 0.40 15.79 -21.19
C GLU A 151 1.68 15.10 -21.68
N GLN A 152 2.45 14.51 -20.76
CA GLN A 152 3.65 13.76 -21.10
C GLN A 152 3.32 12.45 -21.84
N TRP A 153 2.28 11.73 -21.41
CA TRP A 153 1.85 10.51 -22.09
C TRP A 153 1.41 10.77 -23.54
N LYS A 154 0.73 11.89 -23.82
CA LYS A 154 0.37 12.27 -25.20
C LYS A 154 1.57 12.36 -26.16
N GLN A 155 2.75 12.70 -25.64
CA GLN A 155 3.98 12.78 -26.43
C GLN A 155 4.61 11.39 -26.66
N HIS A 156 4.39 10.44 -25.75
CA HIS A 156 4.97 9.10 -25.77
C HIS A 156 3.92 8.00 -25.53
N PRO A 157 2.85 7.90 -26.36
CA PRO A 157 1.70 7.04 -26.05
C PRO A 157 2.04 5.54 -26.05
N PHE A 158 2.99 5.13 -26.90
CA PHE A 158 3.37 3.73 -27.06
C PHE A 158 4.48 3.29 -26.10
N SER A 159 5.55 4.08 -25.97
CA SER A 159 6.70 3.74 -25.14
C SER A 159 6.54 4.12 -23.66
N GLY A 160 5.67 5.09 -23.37
CA GLY A 160 5.71 5.81 -22.09
C GLY A 160 6.97 6.66 -21.95
N VAL A 161 7.13 7.27 -20.78
CA VAL A 161 8.27 8.14 -20.46
C VAL A 161 9.40 7.44 -19.68
N GLY A 162 9.24 6.15 -19.36
CA GLY A 162 10.15 5.37 -18.55
C GLY A 162 9.80 5.37 -17.05
N GLY A 163 10.12 4.26 -16.37
CA GLY A 163 9.88 4.09 -14.94
C GLY A 163 10.60 5.13 -14.08
N GLY A 164 9.90 5.69 -13.08
CA GLY A 164 10.50 6.65 -12.15
C GLY A 164 10.70 8.06 -12.70
N TYR A 165 10.10 8.39 -13.85
CA TYR A 165 10.31 9.67 -14.54
C TYR A 165 10.15 10.91 -13.65
N LEU A 166 9.07 11.00 -12.86
CA LEU A 166 8.82 12.15 -11.96
C LEU A 166 9.92 12.33 -10.91
N SER A 167 10.54 11.24 -10.49
CA SER A 167 11.68 11.25 -9.58
C SER A 167 12.93 11.76 -10.28
N ARG A 168 13.18 11.31 -11.51
CA ARG A 168 14.32 11.76 -12.32
C ARG A 168 14.30 13.27 -12.60
N ILE A 169 13.14 13.81 -12.97
CA ILE A 169 12.99 15.24 -13.27
C ILE A 169 12.79 16.12 -12.03
N GLN A 170 12.78 15.53 -10.83
CA GLN A 170 12.53 16.25 -9.57
C GLN A 170 11.26 17.12 -9.63
N TYR A 171 10.14 16.53 -10.05
CA TYR A 171 8.90 17.28 -10.25
C TYR A 171 8.44 17.97 -8.96
N GLN A 172 8.18 19.27 -9.06
CA GLN A 172 7.94 20.18 -7.92
C GLN A 172 6.81 19.78 -6.97
N TYR A 173 5.81 19.00 -7.43
CA TYR A 173 4.65 18.61 -6.61
C TYR A 173 4.73 17.17 -6.09
N GLY A 174 5.81 16.44 -6.41
CA GLY A 174 6.07 15.11 -5.87
C GLY A 174 6.81 14.19 -6.83
N HIS A 175 7.56 13.25 -6.25
CA HIS A 175 8.48 12.38 -6.99
C HIS A 175 7.83 11.09 -7.53
N HIS A 176 6.55 10.86 -7.25
CA HIS A 176 5.80 9.73 -7.77
C HIS A 176 4.30 10.03 -7.78
N ILE A 177 3.60 9.40 -8.72
CA ILE A 177 2.15 9.50 -8.82
C ILE A 177 1.48 8.52 -7.85
N HIS A 178 0.53 9.03 -7.07
CA HIS A 178 -0.28 8.25 -6.13
C HIS A 178 -1.50 7.62 -6.82
N ASN A 179 -1.28 7.00 -7.98
CA ASN A 179 -2.28 6.30 -8.78
C ASN A 179 -1.57 5.26 -9.66
N LEU A 180 -1.65 3.97 -9.28
CA LEU A 180 -0.98 2.88 -9.99
C LEU A 180 -1.39 2.80 -11.46
N TYR A 181 -2.66 3.02 -11.77
CA TYR A 181 -3.20 2.84 -13.12
C TYR A 181 -2.66 3.91 -14.07
N LEU A 182 -2.72 5.17 -13.64
CA LEU A 182 -2.12 6.26 -14.40
C LEU A 182 -0.61 6.08 -14.50
N ARG A 183 0.05 5.64 -13.42
CA ARG A 183 1.49 5.35 -13.44
C ARG A 183 1.87 4.35 -14.51
N LEU A 184 1.15 3.23 -14.61
CA LEU A 184 1.43 2.18 -15.58
C LEU A 184 1.33 2.69 -17.01
N ILE A 185 0.28 3.44 -17.33
CA ILE A 185 0.06 4.02 -18.67
C ILE A 185 1.14 5.06 -18.98
N PHE A 186 1.42 5.94 -18.03
CA PHE A 186 2.39 7.02 -18.18
C PHE A 186 3.82 6.52 -18.33
N GLU A 187 4.29 5.64 -17.43
CA GLU A 187 5.67 5.18 -17.43
C GLU A 187 5.94 4.17 -18.54
N TRP A 188 4.94 3.36 -18.93
CA TRP A 188 5.13 2.20 -19.82
C TRP A 188 4.25 2.20 -21.08
N GLY A 189 3.48 3.26 -21.33
CA GLY A 189 2.68 3.44 -22.55
C GLY A 189 1.74 2.28 -22.85
N ALA A 190 1.86 1.72 -24.05
CA ALA A 190 1.03 0.60 -24.51
C ALA A 190 1.23 -0.67 -23.68
N ILE A 191 2.45 -0.93 -23.19
CA ILE A 191 2.74 -2.10 -22.33
C ILE A 191 1.96 -1.97 -21.02
N GLY A 192 1.95 -0.77 -20.43
CA GLY A 192 1.14 -0.46 -19.25
C GLY A 192 -0.36 -0.68 -19.49
N CYS A 193 -0.88 -0.25 -20.64
CA CYS A 193 -2.27 -0.47 -21.03
C CYS A 193 -2.61 -1.97 -21.15
N ILE A 194 -1.77 -2.75 -21.83
CA ILE A 194 -1.95 -4.20 -21.97
C ILE A 194 -1.97 -4.88 -20.60
N PHE A 195 -1.06 -4.48 -19.70
CA PHE A 195 -1.01 -5.02 -18.35
C PHE A 195 -2.28 -4.69 -17.55
N LEU A 196 -2.83 -3.48 -17.67
CA LEU A 196 -4.11 -3.10 -17.04
C LEU A 196 -5.29 -3.91 -17.58
N VAL A 197 -5.35 -4.16 -18.88
CA VAL A 197 -6.38 -5.03 -19.49
C VAL A 197 -6.26 -6.45 -18.95
N TRP A 198 -5.05 -7.01 -18.91
CA TRP A 198 -4.80 -8.33 -18.34
C TRP A 198 -5.18 -8.41 -16.86
N MET A 199 -4.79 -7.42 -16.06
CA MET A 199 -5.14 -7.35 -14.65
C MET A 199 -6.68 -7.29 -14.47
N THR A 200 -7.36 -6.44 -15.24
CA THR A 200 -8.82 -6.34 -15.25
C THR A 200 -9.48 -7.68 -15.58
N TYR A 201 -8.98 -8.39 -16.59
CA TYR A 201 -9.46 -9.73 -16.94
C TYR A 201 -9.28 -10.74 -15.79
N GLN A 202 -8.12 -10.73 -15.11
CA GLN A 202 -7.88 -11.60 -13.96
C GLN A 202 -8.79 -11.28 -12.79
N LEU A 203 -9.07 -10.00 -12.55
CA LEU A 203 -10.01 -9.55 -11.53
C LEU A 203 -11.43 -10.00 -11.85
N VAL A 204 -11.92 -9.80 -13.08
CA VAL A 204 -13.23 -10.30 -13.50
C VAL A 204 -13.35 -11.80 -13.25
N LYS A 205 -12.33 -12.59 -13.61
CA LYS A 205 -12.29 -14.03 -13.31
C LYS A 205 -12.36 -14.34 -11.81
N LEU A 206 -11.64 -13.59 -10.97
CA LEU A 206 -11.69 -13.75 -9.51
C LEU A 206 -13.10 -13.46 -8.98
N PHE A 207 -13.75 -12.39 -9.43
CA PHE A 207 -15.08 -12.00 -8.96
C PHE A 207 -16.19 -12.95 -9.44
N LEU A 208 -16.09 -13.45 -10.67
CA LEU A 208 -17.02 -14.45 -11.22
C LEU A 208 -16.84 -15.85 -10.61
N ASN A 209 -15.66 -16.17 -10.05
CA ASN A 209 -15.44 -17.46 -9.43
C ASN A 209 -16.28 -17.60 -8.14
N LYS A 210 -17.24 -18.53 -8.14
CA LYS A 210 -18.10 -18.83 -6.98
C LYS A 210 -17.34 -19.47 -5.82
N GLY A 211 -16.20 -20.13 -6.07
CA GLY A 211 -15.38 -20.76 -5.04
C GLY A 211 -14.44 -19.82 -4.29
N SER A 212 -14.22 -18.60 -4.79
CA SER A 212 -13.38 -17.61 -4.11
C SER A 212 -14.13 -16.97 -2.94
N LEU A 213 -13.49 -16.91 -1.77
CA LEU A 213 -14.11 -16.39 -0.56
C LEU A 213 -14.51 -14.91 -0.72
N PRO A 214 -15.69 -14.51 -0.22
CA PRO A 214 -16.13 -13.11 -0.28
C PRO A 214 -15.12 -12.12 0.32
N ILE A 215 -14.42 -12.51 1.40
CA ILE A 215 -13.43 -11.65 2.05
C ILE A 215 -12.19 -11.41 1.17
N ALA A 216 -11.79 -12.39 0.36
CA ALA A 216 -10.69 -12.25 -0.58
C ALA A 216 -11.03 -11.26 -1.69
N LYS A 217 -12.25 -11.34 -2.23
CA LYS A 217 -12.77 -10.38 -3.23
C LYS A 217 -12.82 -8.95 -2.67
N ALA A 218 -13.35 -8.81 -1.46
CA ALA A 218 -13.43 -7.53 -0.76
C ALA A 218 -12.06 -6.90 -0.51
N GLY A 219 -11.08 -7.68 -0.02
CA GLY A 219 -9.74 -7.18 0.22
C GLY A 219 -8.99 -6.81 -1.06
N VAL A 220 -9.14 -7.58 -2.14
CA VAL A 220 -8.59 -7.20 -3.46
C VAL A 220 -9.21 -5.90 -3.96
N ALA A 221 -10.53 -5.73 -3.84
CA ALA A 221 -11.19 -4.47 -4.20
C ALA A 221 -10.63 -3.29 -3.39
N ALA A 222 -10.46 -3.45 -2.07
CA ALA A 222 -9.89 -2.41 -1.23
C ALA A 222 -8.47 -2.04 -1.64
N ILE A 223 -7.59 -3.03 -1.89
CA ILE A 223 -6.21 -2.78 -2.37
C ILE A 223 -6.22 -1.99 -3.68
N LEU A 224 -7.09 -2.37 -4.63
CA LEU A 224 -7.20 -1.69 -5.92
C LEU A 224 -7.71 -0.25 -5.79
N ILE A 225 -8.65 0.00 -4.87
CA ILE A 225 -9.13 1.35 -4.58
C ILE A 225 -8.03 2.17 -3.91
N ASP A 226 -7.30 1.60 -2.94
CA ASP A 226 -6.20 2.32 -2.31
C ASP A 226 -5.10 2.66 -3.33
N ALA A 227 -4.78 1.74 -4.23
CA ALA A 227 -3.81 1.96 -5.32
C ALA A 227 -4.20 3.09 -6.30
N MET A 228 -5.45 3.58 -6.30
CA MET A 228 -5.87 4.75 -7.09
C MET A 228 -5.45 6.08 -6.47
N PHE A 229 -5.29 6.11 -5.15
CA PHE A 229 -5.20 7.37 -4.40
C PHE A 229 -4.03 7.38 -3.41
N SER A 230 -3.28 6.29 -3.27
CA SER A 230 -2.14 6.16 -2.36
C SER A 230 -0.87 5.69 -3.07
N GLY A 231 0.25 5.82 -2.37
CA GLY A 231 1.54 5.22 -2.73
C GLY A 231 1.64 3.75 -2.30
N SER A 232 0.53 3.02 -2.10
CA SER A 232 0.55 1.62 -1.66
C SER A 232 1.40 0.71 -2.55
N MET A 233 1.46 1.03 -3.84
CA MET A 233 2.25 0.31 -4.85
C MET A 233 3.54 1.03 -5.21
N VAL A 234 3.99 1.95 -4.36
CA VAL A 234 5.26 2.69 -4.44
C VAL A 234 6.22 2.18 -3.37
N TYR A 235 5.70 1.89 -2.16
CA TYR A 235 6.53 1.53 -1.01
C TYR A 235 6.71 0.03 -0.82
N PRO A 236 7.90 -0.42 -0.36
CA PRO A 236 8.21 -1.83 -0.18
C PRO A 236 7.23 -2.63 0.65
N THR A 237 7.01 -2.14 1.87
CA THR A 237 6.23 -2.89 2.85
C THR A 237 4.79 -3.04 2.38
N SER A 238 4.21 -1.97 1.80
CA SER A 238 2.83 -1.99 1.31
C SER A 238 2.70 -2.81 0.03
N GLN A 239 3.66 -2.74 -0.90
CA GLN A 239 3.70 -3.58 -2.10
C GLN A 239 3.72 -5.06 -1.73
N ILE A 240 4.64 -5.46 -0.84
CA ILE A 240 4.78 -6.84 -0.38
C ILE A 240 3.47 -7.31 0.28
N ALA A 241 2.91 -6.52 1.20
CA ALA A 241 1.65 -6.87 1.86
C ALA A 241 0.48 -7.00 0.88
N CYS A 242 0.37 -6.10 -0.10
CA CYS A 242 -0.64 -6.15 -1.14
C CYS A 242 -0.46 -7.39 -2.04
N ILE A 243 0.77 -7.66 -2.49
CA ILE A 243 1.09 -8.82 -3.33
C ILE A 243 0.76 -10.12 -2.58
N PHE A 244 1.11 -10.23 -1.29
CA PHE A 244 0.76 -11.40 -0.49
C PHE A 244 -0.76 -11.61 -0.38
N PHE A 245 -1.52 -10.53 -0.14
CA PHE A 245 -2.98 -10.64 -0.08
C PHE A 245 -3.58 -11.02 -1.45
N ILE A 246 -3.09 -10.41 -2.54
CA ILE A 246 -3.52 -10.73 -3.89
C ILE A 246 -3.19 -12.19 -4.20
N ALA A 247 -1.98 -12.66 -3.93
CA ALA A 247 -1.58 -14.05 -4.13
C ALA A 247 -2.48 -15.02 -3.35
N PHE A 248 -2.79 -14.69 -2.10
CA PHE A 248 -3.76 -15.43 -1.29
C PHE A 248 -5.17 -15.42 -1.88
N ALA A 249 -5.65 -14.29 -2.40
CA ALA A 249 -6.98 -14.21 -3.00
C ALA A 249 -7.07 -15.06 -4.28
N PHE A 250 -6.03 -15.02 -5.11
CA PHE A 250 -5.96 -15.79 -6.35
C PHE A 250 -5.69 -17.28 -6.13
N SER A 251 -5.02 -17.68 -5.05
CA SER A 251 -4.81 -19.10 -4.72
C SER A 251 -6.12 -19.84 -4.40
N GLN A 252 -7.17 -19.11 -4.01
CA GLN A 252 -8.50 -19.67 -3.78
C GLN A 252 -9.26 -20.00 -5.07
N ARG A 253 -8.78 -19.52 -6.21
CA ARG A 253 -9.36 -19.93 -7.48
C ARG A 253 -8.98 -21.38 -7.70
N LYS A 254 -9.97 -22.28 -7.70
CA LYS A 254 -9.82 -23.61 -8.31
C LYS A 254 -9.50 -23.39 -9.79
N VAL A 255 -8.21 -23.41 -10.13
CA VAL A 255 -7.79 -23.59 -11.51
C VAL A 255 -8.17 -25.04 -11.80
N ALA A 256 -9.02 -25.28 -12.81
CA ALA A 256 -9.20 -26.62 -13.33
C ALA A 256 -7.80 -27.21 -13.50
N SER A 257 -7.53 -28.41 -12.98
CA SER A 257 -6.20 -29.01 -13.05
C SER A 257 -5.86 -29.28 -14.51
N SER A 258 -5.45 -28.25 -15.24
CA SER A 258 -4.82 -28.42 -16.52
C SER A 258 -3.41 -28.87 -16.15
N SER A 259 -3.23 -30.19 -16.08
CA SER A 259 -1.92 -30.87 -16.15
C SER A 259 -1.19 -30.58 -17.46
N GLN A 260 -1.50 -29.47 -18.15
CA GLN A 260 -1.01 -29.11 -19.46
C GLN A 260 0.45 -28.65 -19.45
N PHE A 261 0.95 -28.17 -18.32
CA PHE A 261 2.34 -27.75 -18.19
C PHE A 261 3.14 -28.84 -17.50
N SER A 262 4.15 -29.35 -18.22
CA SER A 262 5.09 -30.31 -17.65
C SER A 262 5.82 -29.68 -16.46
N PHE A 263 6.13 -30.49 -15.44
CA PHE A 263 6.94 -30.08 -14.29
C PHE A 263 8.25 -29.39 -14.71
N LEU A 264 8.81 -29.80 -15.86
CA LEU A 264 9.98 -29.18 -16.48
C LEU A 264 9.71 -27.75 -16.94
N SER A 265 8.57 -27.49 -17.60
CA SER A 265 8.19 -26.15 -18.08
C SER A 265 8.05 -25.17 -16.92
N THR A 266 7.45 -25.60 -15.81
CA THR A 266 7.33 -24.79 -14.59
C THR A 266 8.70 -24.49 -13.98
N LYS A 267 9.60 -25.49 -13.92
CA LYS A 267 10.98 -25.28 -13.44
C LYS A 267 11.76 -24.31 -14.32
N VAL A 268 11.66 -24.45 -15.65
CA VAL A 268 12.29 -23.53 -16.60
C VAL A 268 11.75 -22.12 -16.41
N LEU A 269 10.44 -21.95 -16.30
CA LEU A 269 9.82 -20.65 -16.06
C LEU A 269 10.30 -20.01 -14.75
N ILE A 270 10.33 -20.78 -13.65
CA ILE A 270 10.84 -20.31 -12.35
C ILE A 270 12.32 -19.95 -12.47
N SER A 271 13.12 -20.76 -13.17
CA SER A 271 14.55 -20.50 -13.38
C SER A 271 14.78 -19.24 -14.22
N LEU A 272 13.97 -19.00 -15.26
CA LEU A 272 14.02 -17.80 -16.07
C LEU A 272 13.62 -16.57 -15.25
N TRP A 273 12.58 -16.66 -14.42
CA TRP A 273 12.22 -15.59 -13.48
C TRP A 273 13.32 -15.33 -12.46
N GLY A 274 13.94 -16.38 -11.93
CA GLY A 274 15.08 -16.27 -11.01
C GLY A 274 16.29 -15.62 -11.66
N ALA A 275 16.62 -16.00 -12.89
CA ALA A 275 17.70 -15.40 -13.68
C ALA A 275 17.41 -13.93 -14.02
N LEU A 276 16.18 -13.61 -14.44
CA LEU A 276 15.74 -12.24 -14.69
C LEU A 276 15.81 -11.39 -13.42
N PHE A 277 15.36 -11.93 -12.28
CA PHE A 277 15.44 -11.26 -10.99
C PHE A 277 16.90 -11.00 -10.58
N LEU A 278 17.78 -12.00 -10.73
CA LEU A 278 19.22 -11.86 -10.48
C LEU A 278 19.85 -10.83 -11.41
N TYR A 279 19.51 -10.85 -12.69
CA TYR A 279 19.98 -9.87 -13.67
C TYR A 279 19.53 -8.45 -13.28
N ILE A 280 18.26 -8.26 -12.95
CA ILE A 280 17.74 -6.96 -12.49
C ILE A 280 18.45 -6.56 -11.20
N THR A 281 18.64 -7.46 -10.24
CA THR A 281 19.33 -7.17 -8.98
C THR A 281 20.77 -6.75 -9.23
N ILE A 282 21.53 -7.47 -10.05
CA ILE A 282 22.93 -7.13 -10.37
C ILE A 282 23.00 -5.83 -11.17
N THR A 283 22.14 -5.67 -12.18
CA THR A 283 22.16 -4.51 -13.08
C THR A 283 21.74 -3.24 -12.36
N TYR A 284 20.78 -3.32 -11.43
CA TYR A 284 20.20 -2.15 -10.78
C TYR A 284 20.70 -1.90 -9.35
N LEU A 285 21.26 -2.91 -8.68
CA LEU A 285 21.72 -2.85 -7.28
C LEU A 285 23.17 -3.36 -7.12
N GLY A 286 23.79 -3.88 -8.19
CA GLY A 286 25.17 -4.35 -8.12
C GLY A 286 26.17 -3.25 -7.78
N GLN A 287 25.93 -2.03 -8.28
CA GLN A 287 26.71 -0.86 -7.89
C GLN A 287 26.55 -0.59 -6.39
N ASP A 288 25.32 -0.61 -5.86
CA ASP A 288 25.05 -0.42 -4.44
C ASP A 288 25.72 -1.46 -3.54
N LEU A 289 25.79 -2.71 -4.01
CA LEU A 289 26.45 -3.80 -3.29
C LEU A 289 27.99 -3.70 -3.32
N MET A 290 28.57 -3.05 -4.34
CA MET A 290 30.02 -2.94 -4.53
C MET A 290 30.60 -1.57 -4.11
N CYS A 291 29.78 -0.53 -3.94
CA CYS A 291 30.23 0.83 -3.64
C CYS A 291 30.52 1.01 -2.14
N TRP A 292 31.75 0.71 -1.72
CA TRP A 292 32.21 1.00 -0.35
C TRP A 292 32.46 2.50 -0.15
N GLY A 293 31.92 3.08 0.93
CA GLY A 293 32.11 4.50 1.25
C GLY A 293 31.37 5.46 0.32
N CYS A 294 30.29 4.99 -0.32
CA CYS A 294 29.39 5.80 -1.12
C CYS A 294 28.13 6.13 -0.33
N SER A 295 27.54 7.29 -0.58
CA SER A 295 26.27 7.70 0.01
C SER A 295 25.46 8.46 -1.02
N SER A 296 24.15 8.57 -0.80
CA SER A 296 23.29 9.35 -1.67
C SER A 296 23.60 10.85 -1.55
N TYR A 297 23.50 11.55 -2.68
CA TYR A 297 23.65 13.00 -2.74
C TYR A 297 22.50 13.68 -1.97
N VAL A 298 22.86 14.53 -1.00
CA VAL A 298 21.91 15.23 -0.12
C VAL A 298 20.93 16.09 -0.92
N GLY A 299 19.62 15.98 -0.62
CA GLY A 299 18.59 16.88 -1.14
C GLY A 299 17.56 16.26 -2.09
N ARG A 300 17.71 14.99 -2.47
CA ARG A 300 16.65 14.23 -3.16
C ARG A 300 15.81 13.51 -2.10
N MET A 301 14.48 13.60 -2.16
CA MET A 301 13.57 12.98 -1.18
C MET A 301 12.91 11.69 -1.73
N ALA A 302 12.89 10.65 -0.88
CA ALA A 302 12.26 9.34 -1.06
C ALA A 302 10.70 9.43 -1.15
N PRO A 303 9.96 8.32 -1.39
CA PRO A 303 10.38 6.96 -1.79
C PRO A 303 9.72 6.46 -3.09
N ASN A 304 10.48 5.75 -3.93
CA ASN A 304 10.08 4.46 -4.52
C ASN A 304 11.00 3.41 -3.85
N PHE A 305 10.64 2.12 -3.86
CA PHE A 305 11.30 0.98 -3.17
C PHE A 305 12.84 0.96 -3.10
N TRP A 306 13.52 1.58 -4.05
CA TRP A 306 14.97 1.78 -4.10
C TRP A 306 15.17 3.28 -4.21
N GLU A 307 16.16 3.87 -3.53
CA GLU A 307 16.57 5.25 -3.78
C GLU A 307 16.61 5.49 -5.31
N TYR A 308 15.63 6.25 -5.81
CA TYR A 308 15.58 6.80 -7.16
C TYR A 308 15.54 5.84 -8.36
N GLY A 309 15.27 4.54 -8.20
CA GLY A 309 14.97 3.63 -9.32
C GLY A 309 16.02 3.61 -10.44
N GLY A 310 17.25 4.02 -10.15
CA GLY A 310 18.39 4.04 -11.05
C GLY A 310 19.67 3.81 -10.25
N THR A 311 20.64 3.12 -10.84
CA THR A 311 21.97 2.82 -10.28
C THR A 311 22.85 4.04 -10.03
N GLU A 312 22.43 5.21 -10.50
CA GLU A 312 23.26 6.41 -10.54
C GLU A 312 23.21 7.26 -9.25
N HIS A 313 22.65 6.75 -8.16
CA HIS A 313 22.33 7.54 -6.96
C HIS A 313 23.44 7.57 -5.90
N LEU A 314 24.36 6.60 -5.90
CA LEU A 314 25.47 6.57 -4.95
C LEU A 314 26.70 7.23 -5.56
N ILE A 315 27.17 8.30 -4.92
CA ILE A 315 28.46 8.90 -5.21
C ILE A 315 29.43 8.63 -4.06
N PRO A 316 30.74 8.57 -4.32
CA PRO A 316 31.74 8.53 -3.25
C PRO A 316 31.46 9.65 -2.26
N THR A 317 31.55 9.34 -0.96
CA THR A 317 31.33 10.31 0.12
C THR A 317 32.21 11.56 0.01
N THR A 318 33.36 11.47 -0.67
CA THR A 318 34.25 12.58 -0.99
C THR A 318 33.70 13.57 -2.04
N GLN A 319 32.67 13.18 -2.79
CA GLN A 319 31.99 13.99 -3.80
C GLN A 319 30.66 14.57 -3.29
N ILE A 320 30.29 14.26 -2.04
CA ILE A 320 29.11 14.84 -1.39
C ILE A 320 29.52 16.22 -0.87
N PRO A 321 28.85 17.30 -1.32
CA PRO A 321 29.21 18.69 -0.97
C PRO A 321 28.92 19.04 0.49
#